data_AF-A0A1M4Y834-F1
#
_entry.id   AF-A0A1M4Y834-F1
#
_cell.length_a   1.000
_cell.length_b   1.000
_cell.length_c   1.000
_cell.angle_alpha   90.00
_cell.angle_beta   90.00
_cell.angle_gamma   90.00
#
_symmetry.space_group_name_H-M   'P 1'
#
loop_
_entity.id
_entity.type
_entity.pdbx_description
1 polymer ?
#
loop_
_entity_poly.entity_id
_entity_poly.type
_entity_poly.pdbx_seq_one_letter_code
_entity_poly.pdbx_strand_id
1 'polypeptide(L)'
;MNWDKTSSNHPQITEELIQTVEHRMQIRFPADYRTIIKENNGARPINQTIQVGTQNEGFDKLMSLHPSDDDYLLIHWEMLQQHHELPRHYVPIAIDSFGNYFCFDFQQDNPSIVFYDQNFELIDPKAIQHVSDSFTQLVEKLQP
;
A
#
# COMPACT_ATOMS: atom_id res chain seq x y z
N MET A 1 5.03 -19.77 1.95
CA MET A 1 3.81 -18.92 1.99
C MET A 1 4.11 -17.83 2.98
N ASN A 2 4.16 -16.56 2.54
CA ASN A 2 4.57 -15.41 3.36
C ASN A 2 3.38 -14.56 3.83
N TRP A 3 2.15 -15.00 3.56
CA TRP A 3 0.91 -14.28 3.82
C TRP A 3 -0.05 -15.15 4.60
N ASP A 4 -0.61 -14.61 5.68
CA ASP A 4 -1.70 -15.20 6.43
C ASP A 4 -3.04 -14.87 5.75
N LYS A 5 -3.66 -15.91 5.19
CA LYS A 5 -4.98 -15.86 4.55
C LYS A 5 -6.10 -16.38 5.46
N THR A 6 -5.77 -16.81 6.68
CA THR A 6 -6.75 -17.46 7.57
C THR A 6 -7.83 -16.51 8.09
N SER A 7 -7.63 -15.20 7.91
CA SER A 7 -8.57 -14.13 8.24
C SER A 7 -9.24 -13.49 7.02
N SER A 8 -8.84 -13.81 5.78
CA SER A 8 -9.30 -13.11 4.59
C SER A 8 -10.59 -13.72 4.02
N ASN A 9 -11.75 -13.22 4.47
CA ASN A 9 -13.03 -13.35 3.75
C ASN A 9 -13.15 -12.33 2.59
N HIS A 10 -12.02 -11.80 2.13
CA HIS A 10 -11.98 -10.76 1.12
C HIS A 10 -12.34 -11.33 -0.26
N PRO A 11 -13.13 -10.61 -1.06
CA PRO A 11 -13.43 -11.00 -2.43
C PRO A 11 -12.18 -11.15 -3.28
N GLN A 12 -12.28 -12.03 -4.28
CA GLN A 12 -11.23 -12.19 -5.27
C GLN A 12 -11.05 -10.91 -6.08
N ILE A 13 -9.81 -10.51 -6.30
CA ILE A 13 -9.48 -9.41 -7.20
C ILE A 13 -9.33 -9.95 -8.62
N THR A 14 -10.17 -9.43 -9.52
CA THR A 14 -10.10 -9.74 -10.94
C THR A 14 -9.24 -8.72 -11.70
N GLU A 15 -8.92 -9.05 -12.94
CA GLU A 15 -8.20 -8.15 -13.83
C GLU A 15 -9.02 -6.87 -14.13
N GLU A 16 -10.34 -7.00 -14.27
CA GLU A 16 -11.25 -5.88 -14.51
C GLU A 16 -11.31 -4.92 -13.32
N LEU A 17 -11.27 -5.43 -12.08
CA LEU A 17 -11.21 -4.60 -10.88
C LEU A 17 -9.90 -3.81 -10.82
N ILE A 18 -8.76 -4.46 -11.10
CA ILE A 18 -7.46 -3.78 -11.17
C ILE A 18 -7.51 -2.65 -12.21
N GLN A 19 -7.99 -2.95 -13.42
CA GLN A 19 -8.10 -1.94 -14.49
C GLN A 19 -9.04 -0.79 -14.12
N THR A 20 -10.11 -1.07 -13.39
CA THR A 20 -11.04 -0.04 -12.89
C THR A 20 -10.35 0.90 -11.91
N VAL A 21 -9.59 0.34 -10.97
CA VAL A 21 -8.82 1.10 -9.98
C VAL A 21 -7.69 1.90 -10.64
N GLU A 22 -6.91 1.26 -11.53
CA GLU A 22 -5.86 1.89 -12.35
C GLU A 22 -6.43 3.07 -13.16
N HIS A 23 -7.56 2.88 -13.84
CA HIS A 23 -8.23 3.93 -14.61
C HIS A 23 -8.71 5.09 -13.72
N ARG A 24 -9.25 4.82 -12.53
CA ARG A 24 -9.70 5.89 -11.62
C ARG A 24 -8.55 6.77 -11.15
N MET A 25 -7.38 6.18 -10.89
CA MET A 25 -6.19 6.90 -10.42
C MET A 25 -5.29 7.39 -11.55
N GLN A 26 -5.54 6.99 -12.80
CA GLN A 26 -4.70 7.27 -13.98
C GLN A 26 -3.26 6.76 -13.81
N ILE A 27 -3.10 5.56 -13.26
CA ILE A 27 -1.82 4.88 -13.02
C ILE A 27 -1.81 3.49 -13.65
N ARG A 28 -0.65 2.83 -13.66
CA ARG A 28 -0.54 1.39 -13.93
C ARG A 28 0.23 0.74 -12.81
N PHE A 29 -0.38 -0.22 -12.11
CA PHE A 29 0.30 -0.92 -11.05
C PHE A 29 1.44 -1.78 -11.61
N PRO A 30 2.59 -1.85 -10.91
CA PRO A 30 3.66 -2.77 -11.23
C PRO A 30 3.19 -4.24 -11.29
N ALA A 31 3.79 -5.02 -12.18
CA ALA A 31 3.38 -6.41 -12.43
C ALA A 31 3.59 -7.34 -11.21
N ASP A 32 4.61 -7.07 -10.41
CA ASP A 32 4.89 -7.79 -9.16
C ASP A 32 3.75 -7.56 -8.13
N TYR A 33 3.31 -6.32 -7.94
CA TYR A 33 2.17 -6.01 -7.09
C TYR A 33 0.87 -6.65 -7.60
N ARG A 34 0.58 -6.53 -8.91
CA ARG A 34 -0.62 -7.11 -9.53
C ARG A 34 -0.72 -8.62 -9.33
N THR A 35 0.42 -9.32 -9.35
CA THR A 35 0.47 -10.77 -9.11
C THR A 35 0.10 -11.07 -7.65
N ILE A 36 0.69 -10.33 -6.70
CA ILE A 36 0.45 -10.57 -5.27
C ILE A 36 -0.97 -10.19 -4.85
N ILE A 37 -1.49 -9.04 -5.27
CA ILE A 37 -2.79 -8.54 -4.81
C ILE A 37 -3.97 -9.43 -5.26
N LYS A 38 -3.85 -10.09 -6.41
CA LYS A 38 -4.84 -11.07 -6.89
C LYS A 38 -4.98 -12.28 -5.96
N GLU A 39 -3.88 -12.70 -5.37
CA GLU A 39 -3.83 -13.89 -4.52
C GLU A 39 -3.97 -13.59 -3.03
N ASN A 40 -3.68 -12.35 -2.61
CA ASN A 40 -3.48 -11.97 -1.21
C ASN A 40 -4.27 -10.69 -0.86
N ASN A 41 -5.45 -10.51 -1.46
CA ASN A 41 -6.31 -9.37 -1.21
C ASN A 41 -6.68 -9.24 0.28
N GLY A 42 -6.43 -8.06 0.87
CA GLY A 42 -6.67 -7.80 2.29
C GLY A 42 -5.81 -8.64 3.25
N ALA A 43 -4.86 -9.42 2.75
CA ALA A 43 -4.10 -10.36 3.56
C ALA A 43 -3.00 -9.66 4.37
N ARG A 44 -2.65 -10.29 5.48
CA ARG A 44 -1.54 -9.88 6.35
C ARG A 44 -0.28 -10.67 6.00
N PRO A 45 0.91 -10.08 5.96
CA PRO A 45 2.12 -10.88 5.86
C PRO A 45 2.38 -11.60 7.20
N ILE A 46 3.14 -12.70 7.15
CA ILE A 46 3.57 -13.42 8.36
C ILE A 46 4.60 -12.58 9.13
N ASN A 47 5.51 -11.95 8.40
CA ASN A 47 6.48 -10.99 8.91
C ASN A 47 5.88 -9.60 8.79
N GLN A 48 5.78 -8.86 9.88
CA GLN A 48 4.98 -7.63 9.96
C GLN A 48 5.81 -6.40 10.34
N THR A 49 7.13 -6.53 10.40
CA THR A 49 8.01 -5.42 10.76
C THR A 49 8.88 -5.03 9.56
N ILE A 50 9.10 -3.74 9.32
CA ILE A 50 10.02 -3.26 8.28
C ILE A 50 10.83 -2.06 8.78
N GLN A 51 12.12 -2.02 8.42
CA GLN A 51 12.95 -0.86 8.75
C GLN A 51 12.67 0.29 7.79
N VAL A 52 12.24 1.44 8.32
CA VAL A 52 12.06 2.71 7.59
C VAL A 52 12.98 3.75 8.23
N GLY A 53 14.00 4.16 7.47
CA GLY A 53 15.08 5.00 8.00
C GLY A 53 15.76 4.33 9.21
N THR A 54 15.61 4.94 10.40
CA THR A 54 16.17 4.43 11.67
C THR A 54 15.11 3.77 12.58
N GLN A 55 13.87 3.65 12.13
CA GLN A 55 12.75 3.11 12.91
C GLN A 55 12.29 1.77 12.32
N ASN A 56 11.62 0.98 13.16
CA ASN A 56 10.93 -0.23 12.74
C ASN A 56 9.43 0.08 12.72
N GLU A 57 8.84 0.00 11.54
CA GLU A 57 7.43 0.25 11.32
C GLU A 57 6.67 -1.06 11.15
N GLY A 58 5.39 -1.04 11.53
CA GLY A 58 4.48 -2.16 11.30
C GLY A 58 4.00 -2.21 9.85
N PHE A 59 3.78 -3.41 9.35
CA PHE A 59 3.05 -3.68 8.13
C PHE A 59 1.89 -4.61 8.49
N ASP A 60 0.68 -4.06 8.58
CA ASP A 60 -0.48 -4.83 9.04
C ASP A 60 -1.06 -5.67 7.92
N LYS A 61 -1.57 -5.02 6.86
CA LYS A 61 -2.25 -5.70 5.75
C LYS A 61 -2.15 -4.94 4.45
N LEU A 62 -2.29 -5.68 3.35
CA LEU A 62 -2.56 -5.10 2.05
C LEU A 62 -3.94 -4.48 2.01
N MET A 63 -4.06 -3.35 1.32
CA MET A 63 -5.35 -2.71 1.08
C MET A 63 -6.10 -3.42 -0.03
N SER A 64 -7.42 -3.52 0.11
CA SER A 64 -8.24 -4.22 -0.85
C SER A 64 -8.48 -3.41 -2.12
N LEU A 65 -8.59 -4.10 -3.27
CA LEU A 65 -9.07 -3.49 -4.52
C LEU A 65 -10.57 -3.73 -4.75
N HIS A 66 -11.28 -4.34 -3.82
CA HIS A 66 -12.70 -4.64 -3.96
C HIS A 66 -13.57 -3.58 -3.25
N PRO A 67 -14.58 -2.99 -3.91
CA PRO A 67 -15.39 -1.90 -3.34
C PRO A 67 -16.31 -2.30 -2.17
N SER A 68 -16.44 -3.59 -1.88
CA SER A 68 -17.21 -4.07 -0.73
C SER A 68 -16.38 -4.22 0.54
N ASP A 69 -15.06 -4.06 0.45
CA ASP A 69 -14.19 -4.18 1.61
C ASP A 69 -14.02 -2.82 2.30
N ASP A 70 -13.99 -2.82 3.63
CA ASP A 70 -13.84 -1.61 4.43
C ASP A 70 -12.50 -0.90 4.20
N ASP A 71 -11.48 -1.65 3.79
CA ASP A 71 -10.14 -1.16 3.43
C ASP A 71 -9.95 -0.98 1.92
N TYR A 72 -11.04 -0.68 1.20
CA TYR A 72 -10.98 -0.43 -0.23
C TYR A 72 -10.06 0.76 -0.56
N LEU A 73 -8.99 0.46 -1.29
CA LEU A 73 -7.89 1.36 -1.62
C LEU A 73 -8.37 2.72 -2.14
N LEU A 74 -9.34 2.75 -3.06
CA LEU A 74 -9.79 4.01 -3.67
C LEU A 74 -10.41 4.97 -2.64
N ILE A 75 -11.13 4.47 -1.65
CA ILE A 75 -11.74 5.31 -0.60
C ILE A 75 -10.64 5.99 0.22
N HIS A 76 -9.62 5.23 0.62
CA HIS A 76 -8.48 5.77 1.36
C HIS A 76 -7.63 6.72 0.51
N TRP A 77 -7.40 6.40 -0.77
CA TRP A 77 -6.70 7.30 -1.67
C TRP A 77 -7.42 8.65 -1.80
N GLU A 78 -8.74 8.65 -1.95
CA GLU A 78 -9.56 9.87 -1.98
C GLU A 78 -9.52 10.62 -0.62
N MET A 79 -9.63 9.89 0.49
CA MET A 79 -9.54 10.43 1.86
C MET A 79 -8.20 11.15 2.12
N LEU A 80 -7.08 10.53 1.74
CA LEU A 80 -5.74 11.09 1.93
C LEU A 80 -5.56 12.43 1.20
N GLN A 81 -6.18 12.60 0.04
CA GLN A 81 -6.16 13.88 -0.68
C GLN A 81 -7.03 14.93 0.00
N GLN A 82 -8.20 14.53 0.50
CA GLN A 82 -9.19 15.45 1.06
C GLN A 82 -8.85 15.92 2.48
N HIS A 83 -8.25 15.05 3.28
CA HIS A 83 -8.04 15.29 4.71
C HIS A 83 -6.57 15.46 5.09
N HIS A 84 -5.65 14.94 4.29
CA HIS A 84 -4.21 15.01 4.55
C HIS A 84 -3.44 15.80 3.49
N GLU A 85 -4.13 16.32 2.47
CA GLU A 85 -3.54 17.05 1.33
C GLU A 85 -2.45 16.24 0.60
N LEU A 86 -2.46 14.91 0.74
CA LEU A 86 -1.44 14.04 0.14
C LEU A 86 -1.57 14.08 -1.39
N PRO A 87 -0.48 14.34 -2.14
CA PRO A 87 -0.53 14.38 -3.60
C PRO A 87 -1.05 13.08 -4.22
N ARG A 88 -1.83 13.22 -5.30
CA ARG A 88 -2.49 12.11 -6.01
C ARG A 88 -1.56 10.99 -6.51
N HIS A 89 -0.28 11.28 -6.74
CA HIS A 89 0.69 10.29 -7.19
C HIS A 89 1.09 9.30 -6.08
N TYR A 90 0.78 9.59 -4.82
CA TYR A 90 0.92 8.63 -3.72
C TYR A 90 -0.32 7.75 -3.65
N VAL A 91 -0.16 6.47 -3.94
CA VAL A 91 -1.25 5.49 -3.95
C VAL A 91 -1.06 4.51 -2.80
N PRO A 92 -1.93 4.51 -1.78
CA PRO A 92 -1.76 3.67 -0.60
C PRO A 92 -2.03 2.19 -0.95
N ILE A 93 -1.10 1.29 -0.63
CA ILE A 93 -1.21 -0.14 -0.97
C ILE A 93 -1.23 -1.06 0.25
N ALA A 94 -0.81 -0.54 1.40
CA ALA A 94 -0.87 -1.22 2.68
C ALA A 94 -1.00 -0.20 3.81
N ILE A 95 -1.49 -0.66 4.96
CA ILE A 95 -1.59 0.11 6.18
C ILE A 95 -0.73 -0.52 7.28
N ASP A 96 -0.33 0.29 8.24
CA ASP A 96 0.12 -0.21 9.55
C ASP A 96 -1.05 -0.24 10.55
N SER A 97 -0.77 -0.71 11.78
CA SER A 97 -1.74 -0.76 12.87
C SER A 97 -2.07 0.60 13.51
N PHE A 98 -1.40 1.67 13.09
CA PHE A 98 -1.48 3.02 13.67
C PHE A 98 -2.03 4.06 12.67
N GLY A 99 -2.47 3.64 11.49
CA GLY A 99 -3.09 4.48 10.47
C GLY A 99 -2.09 5.16 9.52
N ASN A 100 -0.83 4.74 9.51
CA ASN A 100 0.15 5.12 8.50
C ASN A 100 0.02 4.22 7.26
N TYR A 101 0.59 4.67 6.15
CA TYR A 101 0.42 4.02 4.85
C TYR A 101 1.75 3.69 4.19
N PHE A 102 1.84 2.53 3.54
CA PHE A 102 2.82 2.31 2.49
C PHE A 102 2.18 2.72 1.16
N CYS A 103 2.82 3.61 0.43
CA CYS A 103 2.31 4.19 -0.80
C CYS A 103 3.27 3.92 -1.96
N PHE A 104 2.75 3.55 -3.12
CA PHE A 104 3.50 3.77 -4.36
C PHE A 104 3.64 5.27 -4.63
N ASP A 105 4.83 5.70 -5.05
CA ASP A 105 5.09 7.03 -5.58
C ASP A 105 5.17 6.99 -7.10
N PHE A 106 4.09 7.41 -7.77
CA PHE A 106 3.96 7.45 -9.23
C PHE A 106 4.49 8.74 -9.87
N GLN A 107 5.43 9.46 -9.24
CA GLN A 107 6.11 10.59 -9.90
C GLN A 107 6.96 10.17 -11.10
N GLN A 108 7.37 8.90 -11.16
CA GLN A 108 8.15 8.31 -12.25
C GLN A 108 7.42 7.07 -12.79
N ASP A 109 7.75 6.67 -14.02
CA ASP A 109 7.14 5.49 -14.68
C ASP A 109 7.34 4.19 -13.88
N ASN A 110 8.48 4.07 -13.18
CA ASN A 110 8.76 2.98 -12.25
C ASN A 110 8.55 3.51 -10.83
N PRO A 111 7.40 3.23 -10.19
CA PRO A 111 7.09 3.79 -8.89
C PRO A 111 7.90 3.11 -7.79
N SER A 112 8.57 3.91 -6.97
CA SER A 112 9.11 3.44 -5.68
C SER A 112 7.99 3.31 -4.66
N ILE A 113 8.30 2.73 -3.50
CA ILE A 113 7.39 2.66 -2.36
C ILE A 113 7.95 3.52 -1.23
N VAL A 114 7.09 4.34 -0.65
CA VAL A 114 7.35 5.20 0.49
C VAL A 114 6.45 4.82 1.67
N PHE A 115 6.88 5.17 2.88
CA PHE A 115 6.06 5.17 4.07
C PHE A 115 5.58 6.59 4.34
N TYR A 116 4.27 6.76 4.47
CA TYR A 116 3.62 8.01 4.85
C TYR A 116 3.23 7.94 6.33
N ASP A 117 3.97 8.68 7.16
CA ASP A 117 3.69 8.88 8.58
C ASP A 117 2.78 10.10 8.74
N GLN A 118 1.50 9.85 9.06
CA GLN A 118 0.49 10.91 9.19
C GLN A 118 0.70 11.82 10.41
N ASN A 119 1.61 11.47 11.32
CA ASN A 119 1.90 12.28 12.51
C ASN A 119 2.78 13.50 12.19
N PHE A 120 3.35 13.56 10.98
CA PHE A 120 4.16 14.66 10.51
C PHE A 120 3.43 15.46 9.41
N GLU A 121 3.64 16.78 9.40
CA GLU A 121 3.22 17.62 8.28
C GLU A 121 4.00 17.25 7.01
N LEU A 122 3.38 17.33 5.82
CA LEU A 122 4.01 16.92 4.56
C LEU A 122 5.31 17.67 4.21
N ILE A 123 5.54 18.85 4.80
CA ILE A 123 6.79 19.61 4.64
C ILE A 123 7.96 19.02 5.45
N ASP A 124 7.66 18.22 6.48
CA ASP A 124 8.67 17.51 7.26
C ASP A 124 9.18 16.29 6.45
N PRO A 125 10.50 16.16 6.25
CA PRO A 125 11.07 15.01 5.53
C PRO A 125 10.78 13.65 6.18
N LYS A 126 10.32 13.61 7.44
CA LYS A 126 9.88 12.37 8.11
C LYS A 126 8.50 11.91 7.68
N ALA A 127 7.66 12.81 7.16
CA ALA A 127 6.31 12.47 6.72
C ALA A 127 6.35 11.45 5.58
N ILE A 128 7.28 11.58 4.65
CA ILE A 128 7.41 10.68 3.49
C ILE A 128 8.84 10.12 3.46
N GLN A 129 8.99 8.84 3.72
CA GLN A 129 10.29 8.17 3.76
C GLN A 129 10.35 7.03 2.74
N HIS A 130 11.42 6.96 1.95
CA HIS A 130 11.61 5.86 1.00
C HIS A 130 11.74 4.51 1.72
N VAL A 131 11.13 3.48 1.14
CA VAL A 131 11.14 2.11 1.66
C VAL A 131 11.80 1.15 0.68
N SER A 132 11.40 1.15 -0.59
CA SER A 132 11.93 0.21 -1.60
C SER A 132 11.62 0.65 -3.03
N ASP A 133 12.27 0.03 -4.01
CA ASP A 133 12.07 0.37 -5.43
C ASP A 133 11.11 -0.59 -6.15
N SER A 134 10.57 -1.58 -5.44
CA SER A 134 9.57 -2.53 -5.97
C SER A 134 8.80 -3.19 -4.84
N PHE A 135 7.62 -3.71 -5.15
CA PHE A 135 6.79 -4.38 -4.16
C PHE A 135 7.42 -5.70 -3.70
N THR A 136 8.07 -6.45 -4.59
CA THR A 136 8.85 -7.63 -4.20
C THR A 136 9.92 -7.29 -3.15
N GLN A 137 10.70 -6.24 -3.36
CA GLN A 137 11.73 -5.82 -2.39
C GLN A 137 11.12 -5.39 -1.06
N LEU A 138 9.96 -4.71 -1.06
CA LEU A 138 9.25 -4.39 0.18
C LEU A 138 8.96 -5.67 0.98
N VAL A 139 8.37 -6.67 0.32
CA VAL A 139 7.97 -7.92 0.98
C VAL A 139 9.18 -8.70 1.48
N GLU A 140 10.30 -8.68 0.75
CA GLU A 140 11.56 -9.31 1.17
C GLU A 140 12.22 -8.61 2.37
N LYS A 141 11.96 -7.31 2.56
CA LYS A 141 12.44 -6.55 3.73
C LYS A 141 11.63 -6.80 4.99
N LEU A 142 10.48 -7.46 4.91
CA LEU A 142 9.65 -7.76 6.08
C LEU A 142 10.35 -8.76 7.01
N GLN A 143 10.44 -8.37 8.28
CA GLN A 143 11.03 -9.11 9.37
C GLN A 143 9.95 -9.61 10.34
N PRO A 144 10.24 -10.66 11.12
CA PRO A 144 9.34 -11.16 12.16
C PRO A 144 8.86 -10.07 13.13
#